data_AF-A0A0D0DX42-F1
#
_entry.id   AF-A0A0D0DX42-F1
#
_cell.length_a   1.000
_cell.length_b   1.000
_cell.length_c   1.000
_cell.angle_alpha   90.00
_cell.angle_beta   90.00
_cell.angle_gamma   90.00
#
_symmetry.space_group_name_H-M   'P 1'
#
loop_
_entity.id
_entity.type
_entity.pdbx_description
1 polymer ?
#
loop_
_entity_poly.entity_id
_entity_poly.type
_entity_poly.pdbx_seq_one_letter_code
_entity_poly.pdbx_strand_id
1 'polypeptide(L)'
;NIVVFGESGAGKSSLINVIAGRSDAATSSRAIGCTFEHRKYDVEVHGKRYAIWDTAGLDEGSHGRVPAERAEENLEQLLRELIRANGIDLLIYCIRGSRLRKALINNYNLFYSAICRKKVPIALVVTGLENYEGQMEEWWAANEADFATLKMHFDSHVCVTT
;
A
#
# COMPACT_ATOMS: atom_id res chain seq x y z
N ASN A 1 -14.22 2.36 3.22
CA ASN A 1 -12.94 2.93 2.78
C ASN A 1 -11.83 1.89 2.87
N ILE A 2 -11.13 1.66 1.76
CA ILE A 2 -9.90 0.87 1.70
C ILE A 2 -8.77 1.85 1.38
N VAL A 3 -7.69 1.84 2.14
CA VAL A 3 -6.53 2.71 1.89
C VAL A 3 -5.35 1.87 1.44
N VAL A 4 -4.78 2.18 0.28
CA VAL A 4 -3.60 1.50 -0.25
C VAL A 4 -2.40 2.41 -0.04
N PHE A 5 -1.44 1.95 0.77
CA PHE A 5 -0.24 2.71 1.08
C PHE A 5 1.01 1.84 0.94
N GLY A 6 2.16 2.50 0.90
CA GLY A 6 3.46 1.84 0.80
C GLY A 6 4.43 2.56 -0.10
N GLU A 7 5.59 1.95 -0.32
CA GLU A 7 6.74 2.62 -0.89
C GLU A 7 6.48 3.10 -2.34
N SER A 8 7.26 4.09 -2.79
CA SER A 8 7.20 4.47 -4.19
C SER A 8 7.68 3.36 -5.11
N GLY A 9 6.98 3.17 -6.21
CA GLY A 9 7.23 2.05 -7.12
C GLY A 9 6.83 0.67 -6.59
N ALA A 10 6.15 0.58 -5.43
CA ALA A 10 5.64 -0.69 -4.89
C ALA A 10 4.45 -1.27 -5.68
N GLY A 11 3.93 -0.57 -6.70
CA GLY A 11 2.84 -1.09 -7.54
C GLY A 11 1.41 -0.79 -7.06
N LYS A 12 1.23 0.16 -6.12
CA LYS A 12 -0.09 0.58 -5.59
C LYS A 12 -1.13 0.89 -6.68
N SER A 13 -0.83 1.82 -7.59
CA SER A 13 -1.78 2.21 -8.64
C SER A 13 -2.04 1.06 -9.63
N SER A 14 -1.04 0.20 -9.89
CA SER A 14 -1.24 -1.01 -10.70
C SER A 14 -2.19 -1.99 -10.01
N LEU A 15 -2.00 -2.23 -8.71
CA LEU A 15 -2.89 -3.06 -7.89
C LEU A 15 -4.33 -2.53 -7.92
N ILE A 16 -4.51 -1.22 -7.81
CA ILE A 16 -5.84 -0.58 -7.87
C ILE A 16 -6.48 -0.80 -9.24
N ASN A 17 -5.72 -0.67 -10.33
CA ASN A 17 -6.24 -0.96 -11.67
C ASN A 17 -6.71 -2.42 -11.81
N VAL A 18 -5.96 -3.37 -11.24
CA VAL A 18 -6.36 -4.79 -11.21
C VAL A 18 -7.66 -4.97 -10.42
N ILE A 19 -7.75 -4.41 -9.21
CA ILE A 19 -8.96 -4.51 -8.37
C ILE A 19 -10.16 -3.86 -9.06
N ALA A 20 -9.96 -2.72 -9.72
CA ALA A 20 -11.02 -1.98 -10.39
C ALA A 20 -11.44 -2.59 -11.74
N GLY A 21 -10.67 -3.52 -12.29
CA GLY A 21 -10.89 -4.09 -13.63
C GLY A 21 -10.75 -3.07 -14.77
N ARG A 22 -10.07 -1.94 -14.54
CA ARG A 22 -9.90 -0.82 -15.49
C ARG A 22 -8.60 -0.07 -15.25
N SER A 23 -8.11 0.66 -16.24
CA SER A 23 -6.80 1.34 -16.20
C SER A 23 -6.89 2.84 -15.87
N ASP A 24 -7.63 3.21 -14.84
CA ASP A 24 -7.94 4.61 -14.49
C ASP A 24 -6.91 5.26 -13.54
N ALA A 25 -6.18 4.43 -12.78
CA ALA A 25 -5.12 4.88 -11.89
C ALA A 25 -3.82 5.10 -12.68
N ALA A 26 -3.21 6.26 -12.50
CA ALA A 26 -2.01 6.65 -13.22
C ALA A 26 -0.82 5.82 -12.75
N THR A 27 -0.29 4.96 -13.62
CA THR A 27 0.94 4.20 -13.38
C THR A 27 2.17 5.01 -13.80
N SER A 28 3.35 4.65 -13.28
CA SER A 28 4.60 5.41 -13.45
C SER A 28 4.98 5.68 -14.91
N SER A 29 4.59 4.82 -15.85
CA SER A 29 4.85 4.96 -17.29
C SER A 29 3.90 5.93 -18.02
N ARG A 30 2.77 6.32 -17.40
CA ARG A 30 1.72 7.15 -18.03
C ARG A 30 1.46 8.49 -17.32
N ALA A 31 2.16 8.78 -16.23
CA ALA A 31 1.91 9.97 -15.42
C ALA A 31 2.80 11.17 -15.83
N ILE A 32 2.24 12.09 -16.61
CA ILE A 32 2.63 13.52 -16.52
C ILE A 32 1.93 14.05 -15.26
N GLY A 33 2.67 14.15 -14.15
CA GLY A 33 2.14 14.49 -12.82
C GLY A 33 1.63 13.28 -12.04
N CYS A 34 2.52 12.64 -11.26
CA CYS A 34 2.10 11.63 -10.28
C CYS A 34 1.35 12.29 -9.13
N THR A 35 0.43 11.53 -8.52
CA THR A 35 -0.39 11.85 -7.34
C THR A 35 0.40 12.59 -6.24
N PHE A 36 0.40 13.93 -6.31
CA PHE A 36 0.93 14.79 -5.24
C PHE A 36 0.09 14.66 -3.96
N GLU A 37 -1.13 14.13 -4.09
CA GLU A 37 -2.14 13.89 -3.07
C GLU A 37 -2.73 12.48 -3.23
N HIS A 38 -3.55 12.07 -2.27
CA HIS A 38 -4.31 10.84 -2.38
C HIS A 38 -5.43 10.95 -3.43
N ARG A 39 -5.82 9.85 -4.08
CA ARG A 39 -6.93 9.82 -5.04
C ARG A 39 -7.92 8.72 -4.70
N LYS A 40 -9.21 9.07 -4.69
CA LYS A 40 -10.31 8.13 -4.47
C LYS A 40 -10.73 7.48 -5.78
N TYR A 41 -10.92 6.17 -5.75
CA TYR A 41 -11.53 5.36 -6.81
C TYR A 41 -12.72 4.60 -6.24
N ASP A 42 -13.89 4.81 -6.82
CA ASP A 42 -15.06 3.98 -6.54
C ASP A 42 -14.98 2.71 -7.38
N VAL A 43 -14.97 1.55 -6.73
CA VAL A 43 -14.85 0.24 -7.38
C VAL A 43 -15.99 -0.67 -6.95
N GLU A 44 -16.37 -1.61 -7.81
CA GLU A 44 -17.33 -2.66 -7.48
C GLU A 44 -16.66 -4.02 -7.55
N VAL A 45 -16.71 -4.76 -6.45
CA VAL A 45 -16.14 -6.10 -6.32
C VAL A 45 -17.25 -7.03 -5.83
N HIS A 46 -17.58 -8.05 -6.61
CA HIS A 46 -18.66 -9.01 -6.33
C HIS A 46 -20.00 -8.34 -5.93
N GLY A 47 -20.40 -7.28 -6.64
CA GLY A 47 -21.65 -6.55 -6.40
C GLY A 47 -21.62 -5.61 -5.18
N LYS A 48 -20.48 -5.44 -4.52
CA LYS A 48 -20.28 -4.48 -3.41
C LYS A 48 -19.41 -3.32 -3.83
N ARG A 49 -19.82 -2.11 -3.47
CA ARG A 49 -19.08 -0.88 -3.77
C ARG A 49 -18.08 -0.55 -2.67
N TYR A 50 -16.86 -0.21 -3.07
CA TYR A 50 -15.78 0.20 -2.19
C TYR A 50 -15.19 1.52 -2.68
N ALA A 51 -14.78 2.36 -1.75
CA ALA A 51 -13.93 3.51 -2.03
C ALA A 51 -12.48 3.12 -1.72
N ILE A 52 -11.65 3.01 -2.76
CA ILE A 52 -10.21 2.76 -2.64
C ILE A 52 -9.45 4.07 -2.75
N TRP A 53 -8.59 4.35 -1.77
CA TRP A 53 -7.75 5.53 -1.73
C TRP A 53 -6.31 5.15 -2.10
N ASP A 54 -5.87 5.61 -3.26
CA ASP A 54 -4.47 5.53 -3.71
C ASP A 54 -3.67 6.67 -3.07
N THR A 55 -2.50 6.37 -2.54
CA THR A 55 -1.67 7.35 -1.83
C THR A 55 -0.36 7.58 -2.60
N ALA A 56 0.27 8.72 -2.35
CA ALA A 56 1.66 8.92 -2.77
C ALA A 56 2.57 7.81 -2.21
N GLY A 57 3.68 7.55 -2.90
CA GLY A 57 4.68 6.61 -2.43
C GLY A 57 5.44 7.14 -1.23
N LEU A 58 5.56 6.32 -0.19
CA LEU A 58 6.43 6.60 0.94
C LEU A 58 7.89 6.31 0.53
N ASP A 59 8.86 7.07 1.01
CA ASP A 59 10.29 6.88 0.68
C ASP A 59 10.64 6.96 -0.83
N GLU A 60 10.40 8.12 -1.44
CA GLU A 60 10.68 8.38 -2.85
C GLU A 60 12.16 8.59 -3.20
N GLY A 61 13.05 8.65 -2.20
CA GLY A 61 14.47 8.97 -2.39
C GLY A 61 14.70 10.27 -3.15
N SER A 62 15.88 10.45 -3.74
CA SER A 62 16.22 11.64 -4.56
C SER A 62 15.62 11.63 -5.98
N HIS A 63 14.91 10.56 -6.36
CA HIS A 63 14.39 10.34 -7.71
C HIS A 63 12.86 10.41 -7.80
N GLY A 64 12.16 10.47 -6.68
CA GLY A 64 10.72 10.68 -6.68
C GLY A 64 10.31 12.15 -6.73
N ARG A 65 9.04 12.36 -7.00
CA ARG A 65 8.40 13.64 -7.29
C ARG A 65 7.82 14.32 -6.05
N VAL A 66 7.61 13.57 -4.96
CA VAL A 66 7.11 14.03 -3.66
C VAL A 66 8.12 13.68 -2.57
N PRO A 67 8.56 14.64 -1.73
CA PRO A 67 9.40 14.34 -0.58
C PRO A 67 8.74 13.31 0.36
N ALA A 68 9.53 12.38 0.91
CA ALA A 68 9.02 11.32 1.76
C ALA A 68 8.20 11.85 2.96
N GLU A 69 8.71 12.88 3.64
CA GLU A 69 8.03 13.55 4.75
C GLU A 69 6.64 14.07 4.35
N ARG A 70 6.53 14.73 3.20
CA ARG A 70 5.25 15.22 2.69
C ARG A 70 4.29 14.09 2.33
N ALA A 71 4.80 12.98 1.79
CA ALA A 71 3.98 11.81 1.51
C ALA A 71 3.46 11.16 2.80
N GLU A 72 4.28 11.12 3.85
CA GLU A 72 3.91 10.65 5.18
C GLU A 72 2.84 11.55 5.83
N GLU A 73 3.03 12.87 5.80
CA GLU A 73 2.06 13.87 6.30
C GLU A 73 0.71 13.76 5.58
N ASN A 74 0.72 13.67 4.24
CA ASN A 74 -0.48 13.52 3.44
C ASN A 74 -1.25 12.23 3.77
N LEU A 75 -0.53 11.13 3.99
CA LEU A 75 -1.13 9.86 4.40
C LEU A 75 -1.71 9.94 5.81
N GLU A 76 -0.97 10.53 6.76
CA GLU A 76 -1.47 10.74 8.11
C GLU A 76 -2.76 11.56 8.12
N GLN A 77 -2.78 12.66 7.37
CA GLN A 77 -3.96 13.52 7.25
C GLN A 77 -5.15 12.74 6.70
N LEU A 78 -4.97 12.01 5.58
CA LEU A 78 -6.02 11.17 5.00
C LEU A 78 -6.57 10.16 6.01
N LEU A 79 -5.69 9.41 6.70
CA LEU A 79 -6.13 8.40 7.66
C LEU A 79 -6.93 9.04 8.79
N ARG A 80 -6.50 10.20 9.32
CA ARG A 80 -7.22 10.93 10.37
C ARG A 80 -8.59 11.42 9.89
N GLU A 81 -8.68 11.94 8.66
CA GLU A 81 -9.94 12.39 8.06
C GLU A 81 -10.92 11.22 7.89
N LEU A 82 -10.46 10.10 7.31
CA LEU A 82 -11.29 8.93 7.12
C LEU A 82 -11.76 8.32 8.45
N ILE A 83 -10.88 8.21 9.44
CA ILE A 83 -11.22 7.72 10.79
C ILE A 83 -12.31 8.59 11.44
N ARG A 84 -12.28 9.92 11.24
CA ARG A 84 -13.27 10.85 11.80
C ARG A 84 -14.60 10.83 11.06
N ALA A 85 -14.59 10.62 9.74
CA ALA A 85 -15.78 10.69 8.91
C ALA A 85 -16.60 9.39 8.97
N ASN A 86 -16.06 8.30 8.38
CA ASN A 86 -16.78 7.05 8.15
C ASN A 86 -16.00 5.80 8.55
N GLY A 87 -14.79 5.97 9.09
CA GLY A 87 -13.88 4.88 9.40
C GLY A 87 -13.13 4.34 8.18
N ILE A 88 -12.19 3.44 8.47
CA ILE A 88 -11.42 2.69 7.48
C ILE A 88 -11.76 1.21 7.71
N ASP A 89 -12.13 0.52 6.64
CA ASP A 89 -12.51 -0.89 6.70
C ASP A 89 -11.32 -1.82 6.51
N LEU A 90 -10.32 -1.38 5.74
CA LEU A 90 -9.12 -2.16 5.42
C LEU A 90 -7.97 -1.24 5.07
N LEU A 91 -6.78 -1.58 5.57
CA LEU A 91 -5.51 -1.08 5.10
C LEU A 91 -4.87 -2.11 4.18
N ILE A 92 -4.39 -1.69 3.01
CA ILE A 92 -3.57 -2.50 2.13
C ILE A 92 -2.16 -1.92 2.16
N TYR A 93 -1.23 -2.66 2.76
CA TYR A 93 0.17 -2.30 2.72
C TYR A 93 0.83 -2.98 1.52
N CYS A 94 1.16 -2.20 0.50
CA CYS A 94 1.78 -2.67 -0.72
C CYS A 94 3.31 -2.50 -0.66
N ILE A 95 4.05 -3.60 -0.84
CA ILE A 95 5.52 -3.62 -0.83
C ILE A 95 6.04 -4.33 -2.08
N ARG A 96 7.31 -4.10 -2.43
CA ARG A 96 7.99 -4.87 -3.49
C ARG A 96 8.88 -5.95 -2.87
N GLY A 97 8.68 -7.22 -3.24
CA GLY A 97 9.35 -8.38 -2.65
C GLY A 97 10.89 -8.38 -2.74
N SER A 98 11.46 -7.55 -3.61
CA SER A 98 12.91 -7.36 -3.71
C SER A 98 13.57 -6.59 -2.56
N ARG A 99 12.80 -5.95 -1.65
CA ARG A 99 13.33 -4.93 -0.72
C ARG A 99 12.63 -4.94 0.65
N LEU A 100 13.34 -5.40 1.70
CA LEU A 100 13.02 -5.09 3.10
C LEU A 100 13.91 -3.91 3.56
N ARG A 101 13.29 -2.76 3.88
CA ARG A 101 13.98 -1.52 4.26
C ARG A 101 13.57 -1.06 5.66
N LYS A 102 14.43 -0.27 6.33
CA LYS A 102 14.05 0.39 7.60
C LYS A 102 12.81 1.29 7.47
N ALA A 103 12.62 1.91 6.30
CA ALA A 103 11.44 2.71 5.99
C ALA A 103 10.14 1.90 6.12
N LEU A 104 10.16 0.61 5.78
CA LEU A 104 9.01 -0.29 5.89
C LEU A 104 8.53 -0.41 7.34
N ILE A 105 9.46 -0.55 8.28
CA ILE A 105 9.18 -0.64 9.72
C ILE A 105 8.59 0.67 10.24
N ASN A 106 9.20 1.80 9.86
CA ASN A 106 8.77 3.12 10.31
C ASN A 106 7.34 3.42 9.85
N ASN A 107 7.06 3.19 8.56
CA ASN A 107 5.74 3.40 7.97
C ASN A 107 4.68 2.52 8.63
N TYR A 108 4.96 1.24 8.82
CA TYR A 108 4.04 0.34 9.52
C TYR A 108 3.74 0.82 10.95
N ASN A 109 4.78 1.19 11.72
CA ASN A 109 4.60 1.66 13.10
C ASN A 109 3.82 2.98 13.17
N LEU A 110 4.07 3.90 12.25
CA LEU A 110 3.37 5.18 12.21
C LEU A 110 1.89 4.99 11.84
N PHE A 111 1.60 4.38 10.70
CA PHE A 111 0.25 4.39 10.14
C PHE A 111 -0.66 3.34 10.79
N TYR A 112 -0.19 2.11 10.96
CA TYR A 112 -1.01 1.05 11.54
C TYR A 112 -1.06 1.14 13.07
N SER A 113 0.10 1.26 13.72
CA SER A 113 0.16 1.23 15.19
C SER A 113 -0.22 2.56 15.83
N ALA A 114 0.37 3.69 15.39
CA ALA A 114 0.13 4.97 16.04
C ALA A 114 -1.20 5.62 15.60
N ILE A 115 -1.46 5.69 14.29
CA ILE A 115 -2.64 6.39 13.76
C ILE A 115 -3.89 5.52 13.84
N CYS A 116 -3.86 4.30 13.29
CA CYS A 116 -5.02 3.40 13.26
C CYS A 116 -5.21 2.61 14.57
N ARG A 117 -4.30 2.76 15.54
CA ARG A 117 -4.34 2.12 16.88
C ARG A 117 -4.52 0.60 16.82
N LYS A 118 -4.04 -0.06 15.76
CA LYS A 118 -4.18 -1.50 15.50
C LYS A 118 -5.65 -2.00 15.50
N LYS A 119 -6.60 -1.14 15.10
CA LYS A 119 -8.04 -1.48 15.08
C LYS A 119 -8.59 -1.79 13.69
N VAL A 120 -7.87 -1.40 12.65
CA VAL A 120 -8.27 -1.58 11.25
C VAL A 120 -7.52 -2.78 10.71
N PRO A 121 -8.17 -3.80 10.12
CA PRO A 121 -7.44 -4.94 9.57
C PRO A 121 -6.49 -4.48 8.48
N ILE A 122 -5.33 -5.12 8.40
CA ILE A 122 -4.26 -4.78 7.46
C ILE A 122 -3.85 -6.01 6.65
N ALA A 123 -3.93 -5.88 5.33
CA ALA A 123 -3.47 -6.90 4.38
C ALA A 123 -2.13 -6.47 3.77
N LEU A 124 -1.15 -7.38 3.75
CA LEU A 124 0.09 -7.19 3.01
C LEU A 124 -0.10 -7.61 1.55
N VAL A 125 0.32 -6.78 0.61
CA VAL A 125 0.40 -7.16 -0.81
C VAL A 125 1.85 -7.05 -1.25
N VAL A 126 2.40 -8.18 -1.68
CA VAL A 126 3.79 -8.28 -2.14
C VAL A 126 3.80 -8.30 -3.67
N THR A 127 4.34 -7.26 -4.28
CA THR A 127 4.46 -7.10 -5.74
C THR A 127 5.91 -7.32 -6.18
N GLY A 128 6.17 -7.29 -7.49
CA GLY A 128 7.53 -7.33 -8.00
C GLY A 128 8.16 -8.72 -7.97
N LEU A 129 7.34 -9.77 -8.00
CA LEU A 129 7.73 -11.17 -7.91
C LEU A 129 7.77 -11.87 -9.29
N GLU A 130 7.72 -11.10 -10.39
CA GLU A 130 7.79 -11.59 -11.77
C GLU A 130 9.02 -12.45 -12.08
N ASN A 131 10.12 -12.25 -11.35
CA ASN A 131 11.38 -12.99 -11.51
C ASN A 131 11.66 -13.92 -10.31
N TYR A 132 10.68 -14.18 -9.45
CA TYR A 132 10.87 -15.09 -8.33
C TYR A 132 10.95 -16.54 -8.84
N GLU A 133 12.04 -17.23 -8.50
CA GLU A 133 12.21 -18.64 -8.85
C GLU A 133 11.36 -19.52 -7.93
N GLY A 134 10.26 -20.08 -8.43
CA GLY A 134 9.36 -20.94 -7.67
C GLY A 134 7.90 -20.48 -7.68
N GLN A 135 7.11 -20.94 -6.73
CA GLN A 135 5.75 -20.44 -6.54
C GLN A 135 5.79 -19.12 -5.79
N MET A 136 4.98 -18.14 -6.19
CA MET A 136 5.02 -16.79 -5.62
C MET A 136 4.77 -16.77 -4.10
N GLU A 137 3.90 -17.65 -3.61
CA GLU A 137 3.59 -17.76 -2.18
C GLU A 137 4.75 -18.30 -1.33
N GLU A 138 5.75 -18.95 -1.94
CA GLU A 138 6.97 -19.35 -1.25
C GLU A 138 7.76 -18.12 -0.77
N TRP A 139 7.60 -16.96 -1.42
CA TRP A 139 8.21 -15.72 -0.95
C TRP A 139 7.70 -15.37 0.45
N TRP A 140 6.39 -15.47 0.71
CA TRP A 140 5.85 -15.20 2.04
C TRP A 140 6.43 -16.17 3.07
N ALA A 141 6.41 -17.47 2.77
CA ALA A 141 6.94 -18.51 3.66
C ALA A 141 8.41 -18.26 4.03
N ALA A 142 9.21 -17.72 3.10
CA ALA A 142 10.61 -17.39 3.33
C ALA A 142 10.82 -16.12 4.16
N ASN A 143 9.87 -15.17 4.18
CA ASN A 143 10.05 -13.83 4.76
C ASN A 143 9.16 -13.54 5.97
N GLU A 144 8.12 -14.34 6.25
CA GLU A 144 7.18 -14.11 7.36
C GLU A 144 7.89 -13.93 8.72
N ALA A 145 8.92 -14.73 8.98
CA ALA A 145 9.69 -14.67 10.21
C ALA A 145 10.39 -13.31 10.42
N ASP A 146 10.81 -12.64 9.33
CA ASP A 146 11.43 -11.31 9.40
C ASP A 146 10.40 -10.26 9.80
N PHE A 147 9.19 -10.30 9.22
CA PHE A 147 8.10 -9.41 9.62
C PHE A 147 7.71 -9.61 11.09
N ALA A 148 7.63 -10.86 11.54
CA ALA A 148 7.35 -11.17 12.94
C ALA A 148 8.45 -10.63 13.88
N THR A 149 9.73 -10.76 13.50
CA THR A 149 10.88 -10.21 14.25
C THR A 149 10.81 -8.68 14.34
N LEU A 150 10.30 -8.04 13.30
CA LEU A 150 10.04 -6.60 13.23
C LEU A 150 8.74 -6.17 13.94
N LYS A 151 8.04 -7.10 14.60
CA LYS A 151 6.75 -6.90 15.29
C LYS A 151 5.65 -6.37 14.36
N MET A 152 5.73 -6.77 13.11
CA MET A 152 4.73 -6.48 12.09
C MET A 152 3.74 -7.63 12.03
N HIS A 153 2.46 -7.29 11.91
CA HIS A 153 1.33 -8.20 11.97
C HIS A 153 0.38 -7.84 10.84
N PHE A 154 -0.07 -8.86 10.12
CA PHE A 154 -1.00 -8.73 9.02
C PHE A 154 -2.14 -9.72 9.19
N ASP A 155 -3.37 -9.27 8.93
CA ASP A 155 -4.57 -10.11 8.98
C ASP A 155 -4.67 -11.03 7.75
N SER A 156 -4.00 -10.64 6.66
CA SER A 156 -3.89 -11.42 5.42
C SER A 156 -2.64 -10.99 4.63
N HIS A 157 -2.16 -11.85 3.75
CA HIS A 157 -1.15 -11.51 2.75
C HIS A 157 -1.57 -12.03 1.36
N VAL A 158 -1.02 -11.45 0.30
CA VAL A 158 -1.12 -11.95 -1.08
C VAL A 158 0.18 -11.64 -1.83
N CYS A 159 0.71 -12.63 -2.55
CA CYS A 159 1.84 -12.46 -3.45
C CYS A 159 1.33 -12.30 -4.90
N VAL A 160 1.68 -11.20 -5.58
CA VAL A 160 1.14 -10.86 -6.91
C VAL A 160 2.21 -10.48 -7.93
N THR A 161 1.96 -10.83 -9.20
CA THR A 161 2.65 -10.24 -10.36
C THR A 161 1.81 -9.06 -10.86
N THR A 162 2.41 -7.89 -11.02
CA THR A 162 1.75 -6.68 -11.54
C THR A 162 2.46 -6.14 -12.75
#